data_AF-A0A2E2W6F5-F1
#
_entry.id   AF-A0A2E2W6F5-F1
#
_cell.length_a   1.000
_cell.length_b   1.000
_cell.length_c   1.000
_cell.angle_alpha   90.00
_cell.angle_beta   90.00
_cell.angle_gamma   90.00
#
_symmetry.space_group_name_H-M   'P 1'
#
loop_
_entity.id
_entity.type
_entity.pdbx_description
1 polymer ?
#
loop_
_entity_poly.entity_id
_entity_poly.type
_entity_poly.pdbx_seq_one_letter_code
_entity_poly.pdbx_strand_id
1 'polypeptide(L)'
;MKKFITGIAVACFLVLGMNTASAQSLSQDSQRPEAIAKQKVADISADLGLTGDQQRSLFRAYVQKEVNYDKHVTGKDLKSATVIAEKKKHDNQLTEAVKRVLTPEQFKKWQAMQK
;
A
#
# COMPACT_ATOMS: atom_id res chain seq x y z
N MET A 1 -16.32 61.75 22.71
CA MET A 1 -15.90 61.29 21.36
C MET A 1 -15.60 59.79 21.47
N LYS A 2 -16.51 58.94 20.99
CA LYS A 2 -16.48 58.29 19.66
C LYS A 2 -15.40 57.19 19.58
N LYS A 3 -15.78 55.94 19.90
CA LYS A 3 -15.94 54.76 18.99
C LYS A 3 -14.61 53.97 18.85
N PHE A 4 -14.51 52.64 18.85
CA PHE A 4 -15.41 51.57 18.43
C PHE A 4 -15.17 50.28 19.25
N ILE A 5 -16.27 49.63 19.58
CA ILE A 5 -16.38 48.19 19.83
C ILE A 5 -16.03 47.45 18.53
N THR A 6 -15.20 46.40 18.61
CA THR A 6 -15.26 45.10 17.91
C THR A 6 -14.06 44.30 18.44
N GLY A 7 -14.16 43.24 19.25
CA GLY A 7 -15.12 42.16 19.21
C GLY A 7 -14.64 41.03 18.30
N ILE A 8 -13.50 40.38 18.62
CA ILE A 8 -13.17 39.06 18.05
C ILE A 8 -12.91 38.13 19.24
N ALA A 9 -13.98 37.47 19.68
CA ALA A 9 -13.89 36.27 20.48
C ALA A 9 -13.28 35.19 19.60
N VAL A 10 -12.03 34.80 19.88
CA VAL A 10 -11.48 33.55 19.32
C VAL A 10 -12.15 32.42 20.09
N ALA A 11 -13.22 31.90 19.50
CA ALA A 11 -13.90 30.70 19.98
C ALA A 11 -12.88 29.56 20.03
N CYS A 12 -12.62 29.07 21.24
CA CYS A 12 -11.98 27.78 21.46
C CYS A 12 -12.93 26.69 20.93
N PHE A 13 -12.82 26.39 19.64
CA PHE A 13 -13.36 25.14 19.10
C PHE A 13 -12.42 24.02 19.50
N LEU A 14 -12.74 23.39 20.63
CA LEU A 14 -12.38 22.02 20.96
C LEU A 14 -12.94 21.10 19.86
N VAL A 15 -12.23 20.97 18.75
CA VAL A 15 -12.43 19.89 17.79
C VAL A 15 -11.26 18.95 17.93
N LEU A 16 -11.47 17.92 18.75
CA LEU A 16 -10.91 16.58 18.62
C LEU A 16 -9.61 16.49 17.80
N GLY A 17 -8.51 16.95 18.39
CA GLY A 17 -7.16 16.71 17.90
C GLY A 17 -6.72 15.28 18.17
N MET A 18 -7.45 14.28 17.64
CA MET A 18 -6.94 12.91 17.56
C MET A 18 -5.97 12.82 16.39
N ASN A 19 -4.68 12.93 16.72
CA ASN A 19 -3.56 12.29 16.02
C ASN A 19 -3.36 12.65 14.54
N THR A 20 -3.06 13.91 14.22
CA THR A 20 -2.29 14.23 13.00
C THR A 20 -0.78 14.18 13.28
N ALA A 21 -0.30 13.05 13.80
CA ALA A 21 1.13 12.76 13.97
C ALA A 21 1.66 11.74 12.94
N SER A 22 0.98 11.64 11.78
CA SER A 22 1.32 10.66 10.74
C SER A 22 1.36 11.32 9.35
N ALA A 23 2.12 12.42 9.19
CA ALA A 23 2.29 13.03 7.87
C ALA A 23 3.75 13.39 7.52
N GLN A 24 4.64 13.51 8.51
CA GLN A 24 6.02 13.96 8.27
C GLN A 24 7.06 12.85 8.08
N SER A 25 6.72 11.57 8.26
CA SER A 25 7.59 10.42 7.96
C SER A 25 7.28 9.73 6.62
N LEU A 26 6.16 10.07 5.97
CA LEU A 26 5.65 9.30 4.83
C LEU A 26 6.50 9.48 3.56
N SER A 27 7.09 10.67 3.37
CA SER A 27 7.86 11.02 2.17
C SER A 27 9.15 10.21 2.01
N GLN A 28 9.76 9.76 3.11
CA GLN A 28 11.00 8.97 3.08
C GLN A 28 10.72 7.45 3.07
N ASP A 29 9.61 7.02 3.66
CA ASP A 29 9.22 5.59 3.75
C ASP A 29 8.58 5.06 2.45
N SER A 30 8.04 5.93 1.59
CA SER A 30 7.26 5.56 0.39
C SER A 30 8.01 4.76 -0.68
N GLN A 31 9.35 4.68 -0.59
CA GLN A 31 10.19 3.91 -1.52
C GLN A 31 10.58 2.53 -0.99
N ARG A 32 10.28 2.21 0.28
CA ARG A 32 10.66 0.92 0.85
C ARG A 32 9.73 -0.20 0.36
N PRO A 33 10.26 -1.37 -0.03
CA PRO A 33 9.47 -2.53 -0.41
C PRO A 33 8.36 -2.88 0.60
N GLU A 34 8.63 -2.70 1.89
CA GLU A 34 7.69 -2.93 2.98
C GLU A 34 6.54 -1.92 3.02
N ALA A 35 6.82 -0.64 2.81
CA ALA A 35 5.78 0.38 2.79
C ALA A 35 4.83 0.17 1.61
N ILE A 36 5.39 -0.12 0.43
CA ILE A 36 4.63 -0.41 -0.80
C ILE A 36 3.79 -1.68 -0.60
N ALA A 37 4.38 -2.76 -0.06
CA ALA A 37 3.67 -3.99 0.20
C ALA A 37 2.55 -3.82 1.24
N LYS A 38 2.80 -3.03 2.30
CA LYS A 38 1.81 -2.74 3.34
C LYS A 38 0.61 -2.00 2.75
N GLN A 39 0.85 -1.01 1.90
CA GLN A 39 -0.22 -0.28 1.22
C GLN A 39 -1.03 -1.22 0.31
N LYS A 40 -0.35 -2.01 -0.55
CA LYS A 40 -1.03 -2.96 -1.44
C LYS A 40 -1.89 -3.97 -0.70
N VAL A 41 -1.40 -4.50 0.42
CA VAL A 41 -2.19 -5.43 1.24
C VAL A 41 -3.35 -4.72 1.91
N ALA A 42 -3.17 -3.50 2.41
CA ALA A 42 -4.25 -2.71 3.00
C ALA A 42 -5.37 -2.45 1.97
N ASP A 43 -5.01 -2.07 0.75
CA ASP A 43 -5.96 -1.78 -0.34
C ASP A 43 -6.83 -3.00 -0.66
N ILE A 44 -6.22 -4.19 -0.81
CA ILE A 44 -6.97 -5.41 -1.15
C ILE A 44 -7.64 -6.07 0.07
N SER A 45 -7.28 -5.68 1.29
CA SER A 45 -7.78 -6.34 2.51
C SER A 45 -9.27 -6.15 2.71
N ALA A 46 -9.76 -4.93 2.53
CA ALA A 46 -11.18 -4.60 2.64
C ALA A 46 -11.99 -5.29 1.54
N ASP A 47 -11.48 -5.26 0.31
CA ASP A 47 -12.17 -5.83 -0.84
C ASP A 47 -12.25 -7.36 -0.79
N LEU A 48 -11.21 -8.03 -0.31
CA LEU A 48 -11.17 -9.49 -0.26
C LEU A 48 -11.67 -10.06 1.08
N GLY A 49 -11.95 -9.22 2.07
CA GLY A 49 -12.29 -9.68 3.42
C GLY A 49 -11.18 -10.54 4.01
N LEU A 50 -9.93 -10.09 3.92
CA LEU A 50 -8.77 -10.89 4.35
C LEU A 50 -8.72 -11.06 5.86
N THR A 51 -8.47 -12.28 6.32
CA THR A 51 -8.18 -12.54 7.73
C THR A 51 -6.79 -12.01 8.10
N GLY A 52 -6.51 -11.81 9.39
CA GLY A 52 -5.20 -11.34 9.86
C GLY A 52 -4.03 -12.24 9.42
N ASP A 53 -4.24 -13.56 9.35
CA ASP A 53 -3.23 -14.51 8.86
C ASP A 53 -3.00 -14.40 7.35
N GLN A 54 -4.08 -14.20 6.58
CA GLN A 54 -3.98 -13.96 5.14
C GLN A 54 -3.25 -12.64 4.86
N GLN A 55 -3.58 -11.57 5.59
CA GLN A 55 -2.91 -10.28 5.48
C GLN A 55 -1.40 -10.40 5.77
N ARG A 56 -1.02 -11.09 6.86
CA ARG A 56 0.40 -11.32 7.20
C ARG A 56 1.14 -12.13 6.13
N SER A 57 0.50 -13.17 5.61
CA SER A 57 1.09 -14.05 4.59
C SER A 57 1.25 -13.32 3.25
N LEU A 58 0.22 -12.57 2.84
CA LEU A 58 0.27 -11.73 1.65
C LEU A 58 1.29 -10.60 1.79
N PHE A 59 1.39 -9.97 2.95
CA PHE A 59 2.40 -8.95 3.20
C PHE A 59 3.80 -9.47 2.90
N ARG A 60 4.17 -10.65 3.41
CA ARG A 60 5.48 -11.28 3.11
C ARG A 60 5.66 -11.55 1.62
N ALA A 61 4.62 -12.03 0.94
CA ALA A 61 4.66 -12.31 -0.50
C ALA A 61 4.84 -11.03 -1.33
N TYR A 62 4.13 -9.95 -0.98
CA TYR A 62 4.27 -8.65 -1.63
C TYR A 62 5.62 -8.02 -1.35
N VAL A 63 6.14 -8.06 -0.11
CA VAL A 63 7.51 -7.59 0.20
C VAL A 63 8.53 -8.30 -0.67
N GLN A 64 8.44 -9.63 -0.80
CA GLN A 64 9.36 -10.40 -1.62
C GLN A 64 9.30 -9.98 -3.10
N LYS A 65 8.11 -9.70 -3.64
CA LYS A 65 7.96 -9.17 -5.00
C LYS A 65 8.60 -7.78 -5.12
N GLU A 66 8.29 -6.86 -4.22
CA GLU A 66 8.80 -5.48 -4.30
C GLU A 66 10.33 -5.44 -4.17
N VAL A 67 10.93 -6.24 -3.28
CA VAL A 67 12.40 -6.38 -3.17
C VAL A 67 13.01 -6.89 -4.48
N ASN A 68 12.36 -7.86 -5.12
CA ASN A 68 12.83 -8.38 -6.40
C ASN A 68 12.65 -7.38 -7.53
N TYR A 69 11.57 -6.60 -7.51
CA TYR A 69 11.33 -5.52 -8.46
C TYR A 69 12.41 -4.45 -8.33
N ASP A 70 12.72 -4.01 -7.12
CA ASP A 70 13.79 -3.06 -6.86
C ASP A 70 15.14 -3.54 -7.42
N LYS A 71 15.47 -4.82 -7.24
CA LYS A 71 16.72 -5.41 -7.74
C LYS A 71 16.77 -5.64 -9.24
N HIS A 72 15.66 -6.01 -9.88
CA HIS A 72 15.65 -6.59 -11.22
C HIS A 72 14.81 -5.83 -12.25
N VAL A 73 13.95 -4.91 -11.83
CA VAL A 73 12.95 -4.26 -12.70
C VAL A 73 12.99 -2.74 -12.59
N THR A 74 12.91 -2.20 -11.36
CA THR A 74 12.88 -0.74 -11.10
C THR A 74 14.15 -0.08 -11.63
N GLY A 75 13.99 1.03 -12.36
CA GLY A 75 15.09 1.78 -12.96
C GLY A 75 15.81 1.08 -14.11
N LYS A 76 15.35 -0.11 -14.55
CA LYS A 76 15.93 -0.85 -15.69
C LYS A 76 15.09 -0.67 -16.96
N ASP A 77 15.67 -1.02 -18.10
CA ASP A 77 14.96 -1.01 -19.37
C ASP A 77 13.87 -2.10 -19.41
N LEU A 78 12.61 -1.66 -19.34
CA LEU A 78 11.44 -2.54 -19.38
C LEU A 78 11.24 -3.22 -20.75
N LYS A 79 11.96 -2.82 -21.79
CA LYS A 79 11.95 -3.48 -23.11
C LYS A 79 13.01 -4.57 -23.22
N SER A 80 13.94 -4.66 -22.27
CA SER A 80 14.94 -5.73 -22.22
C SER A 80 14.26 -7.07 -21.98
N ALA A 81 14.60 -8.08 -22.81
CA ALA A 81 14.08 -9.43 -22.67
C ALA A 81 14.35 -10.01 -21.26
N THR A 82 15.51 -9.70 -20.67
CA THR A 82 15.87 -10.14 -19.31
C THR A 82 14.95 -9.50 -18.26
N VAL A 83 14.68 -8.20 -18.37
CA VAL A 83 13.82 -7.48 -17.40
C VAL A 83 12.37 -7.96 -17.52
N ILE A 84 11.89 -8.21 -18.74
CA ILE A 84 10.56 -8.79 -18.99
C ILE A 84 10.45 -10.18 -18.36
N ALA A 85 11.48 -11.03 -18.52
CA ALA A 85 11.52 -12.36 -17.94
C ALA A 85 11.52 -12.33 -16.40
N GLU A 86 12.34 -11.48 -15.77
CA GLU A 86 12.36 -11.33 -14.30
C GLU A 86 11.04 -10.79 -13.77
N LYS A 87 10.46 -9.77 -14.42
CA LYS A 87 9.14 -9.24 -14.08
C LYS A 87 8.08 -10.36 -14.06
N LYS A 88 7.98 -11.11 -15.17
CA LYS A 88 7.02 -12.22 -15.31
C LYS A 88 7.25 -13.31 -14.26
N LYS A 89 8.52 -13.67 -14.00
CA LYS A 89 8.89 -14.66 -12.98
C LYS A 89 8.42 -14.25 -11.59
N HIS A 90 8.64 -13.00 -11.20
CA HIS A 90 8.23 -12.50 -9.88
C HIS A 90 6.72 -12.28 -9.76
N ASP A 91 6.04 -11.87 -10.83
CA ASP A 91 4.58 -11.81 -10.88
C ASP A 91 3.94 -13.21 -10.75
N ASN A 92 4.52 -14.22 -11.40
CA ASN A 92 4.08 -15.60 -11.25
C ASN A 92 4.32 -16.13 -9.83
N GLN A 93 5.49 -15.84 -9.24
CA GLN A 93 5.78 -16.20 -7.84
C GLN A 93 4.76 -15.59 -6.86
N LEU A 94 4.41 -14.32 -7.04
CA LEU A 94 3.36 -13.68 -6.25
C LEU A 94 2.01 -14.38 -6.47
N THR A 95 1.62 -14.61 -7.72
CA THR A 95 0.34 -15.24 -8.07
C THR A 95 0.19 -16.61 -7.40
N GLU A 96 1.25 -17.44 -7.44
CA GLU A 96 1.27 -18.74 -6.77
C GLU A 96 1.20 -18.60 -5.24
N ALA A 97 1.87 -17.61 -4.65
CA ALA A 97 1.77 -17.36 -3.21
C ALA A 97 0.35 -16.91 -2.81
N VAL A 98 -0.24 -15.97 -3.55
CA VAL A 98 -1.60 -15.48 -3.33
C VAL A 98 -2.61 -16.61 -3.42
N LYS A 99 -2.50 -17.47 -4.45
CA LYS A 99 -3.38 -18.62 -4.65
C LYS A 99 -3.36 -19.62 -3.49
N ARG A 100 -2.21 -19.80 -2.83
CA ARG A 100 -2.09 -20.68 -1.65
C ARG A 100 -2.68 -20.08 -0.38
N VAL A 101 -2.75 -18.76 -0.28
CA VAL A 101 -3.19 -18.03 0.92
C VAL A 101 -4.69 -17.71 0.87
N LEU A 102 -5.21 -17.40 -0.31
CA LEU A 102 -6.59 -17.01 -0.52
C LEU A 102 -7.50 -18.23 -0.74
N THR A 103 -8.78 -18.08 -0.38
CA THR A 103 -9.81 -19.02 -0.84
C THR A 103 -9.99 -18.91 -2.35
N PRO A 104 -10.60 -19.91 -3.02
CA PRO A 104 -10.86 -19.83 -4.45
C PRO A 104 -11.67 -18.59 -4.88
N GLU A 105 -12.64 -18.19 -4.07
CA GLU A 105 -13.48 -17.01 -4.30
C GLU A 105 -12.68 -15.71 -4.15
N GLN A 106 -11.90 -15.59 -3.08
CA GLN A 106 -11.01 -14.45 -2.85
C GLN A 106 -9.94 -14.35 -3.95
N PHE A 107 -9.38 -15.47 -4.38
CA PHE A 107 -8.40 -15.51 -5.47
C PHE A 107 -9.00 -15.05 -6.79
N LYS A 108 -10.22 -15.50 -7.13
CA LYS A 108 -10.93 -15.05 -8.33
C LYS A 108 -11.20 -13.54 -8.30
N LYS A 109 -11.61 -13.00 -7.14
CA LYS A 109 -11.79 -11.56 -6.95
C LYS A 109 -10.46 -10.81 -7.07
N TRP A 110 -9.39 -11.35 -6.48
CA TRP A 110 -8.04 -10.80 -6.62
C TRP A 110 -7.58 -10.73 -8.08
N GLN A 111 -7.77 -11.80 -8.86
CA GLN A 111 -7.44 -11.82 -10.28
C GLN A 111 -8.23 -10.77 -11.08
N ALA A 112 -9.49 -10.53 -10.72
CA ALA A 112 -10.31 -9.50 -11.37
C ALA A 112 -9.79 -8.07 -11.10
N MET A 113 -9.12 -7.84 -9.97
CA MET A 113 -8.50 -6.56 -9.63
C MET A 113 -7.12 -6.33 -10.30
N GLN A 114 -6.51 -7.36 -10.91
CA GLN A 114 -5.22 -7.22 -11.61
C GLN A 114 -5.36 -6.85 -13.09
N LYS A 115 -6.59 -6.71 -13.60
CA LYS A 115 -6.90 -6.34 -14.99
C LYS A 115 -7.05 -4.83 -15.11
#